data_AF-A0A960MNS5-F1
#
_entry.id   AF-A0A960MNS5-F1
#
_cell.length_a   1.000
_cell.length_b   1.000
_cell.length_c   1.000
_cell.angle_alpha   90.00
_cell.angle_beta   90.00
_cell.angle_gamma   90.00
#
_symmetry.space_group_name_H-M   'P 1'
#
loop_
_entity.id
_entity.type
_entity.pdbx_description
1 polymer ?
#
loop_
_entity_poly.entity_id
_entity_poly.type
_entity_poly.pdbx_seq_one_letter_code
_entity_poly.pdbx_strand_id
1 'polypeptide(L)'
;MIMSSFYGLAPIFGREIKLTVFQISQLMGLTILGGLALQWPIGHLSDIFNRRKVIIGVCFALMLLTFSLFQSHHYPYWLLLVNMIVFGGVSFTLYP
;
A
#
# COMPACT_ATOMS: atom_id res chain seq x y z
N MET A 1 3.15 11.26 7.51
CA MET A 1 2.35 12.00 6.51
C MET A 1 1.61 11.08 5.53
N ILE A 2 2.28 10.13 4.87
CA ILE A 2 1.61 9.23 3.89
C ILE A 2 0.49 8.39 4.54
N MET A 3 0.77 7.84 5.73
CA MET A 3 -0.15 6.97 6.47
C MET A 3 -1.40 7.70 6.95
N SER A 4 -1.23 8.90 7.49
CA SER A 4 -2.35 9.76 7.93
C SER A 4 -3.26 10.13 6.77
N SER A 5 -2.69 10.45 5.60
CA SER A 5 -3.46 10.71 4.39
C SER A 5 -4.20 9.46 3.91
N PHE A 6 -3.55 8.29 3.96
CA PHE A 6 -4.18 7.02 3.61
C PHE A 6 -5.38 6.69 4.50
N TYR A 7 -5.24 6.75 5.83
CA TYR A 7 -6.34 6.44 6.75
C TYR A 7 -7.52 7.40 6.64
N GLY A 8 -7.28 8.67 6.27
CA GLY A 8 -8.35 9.64 6.02
C GLY A 8 -9.02 9.48 4.66
N LEU A 9 -8.25 9.25 3.60
CA LEU A 9 -8.75 9.33 2.22
C LEU A 9 -9.15 7.98 1.61
N ALA A 10 -8.51 6.86 2.00
CA ALA A 10 -8.83 5.54 1.46
C ALA A 10 -10.30 5.10 1.68
N PRO A 11 -10.92 5.30 2.87
CA PRO A 11 -12.33 4.95 3.04
C PRO A 11 -13.25 5.88 2.23
N ILE A 12 -12.90 7.16 2.10
CA ILE A 12 -13.65 8.13 1.28
C ILE A 12 -13.61 7.72 -0.19
N PHE A 13 -12.42 7.37 -0.69
CA PHE A 13 -12.23 6.83 -2.04
C PHE A 13 -13.10 5.60 -2.26
N GLY A 14 -13.07 4.63 -1.35
CA GLY A 14 -13.88 3.41 -1.45
C GLY A 14 -15.38 3.70 -1.50
N ARG A 15 -15.87 4.72 -0.78
CA ARG A 15 -17.27 5.16 -0.84
C ARG A 15 -17.63 5.80 -2.18
N GLU A 16 -16.74 6.63 -2.75
CA GLU A 16 -16.91 7.27 -4.05
C GLU A 16 -17.02 6.25 -5.20
N ILE A 17 -16.20 5.19 -5.17
CA ILE A 17 -16.30 4.08 -6.13
C ILE A 17 -17.41 3.07 -5.80
N LYS A 18 -18.35 3.44 -4.92
CA LYS A 18 -19.54 2.67 -4.53
C LYS A 18 -19.25 1.29 -3.92
N LEU A 19 -18.11 1.13 -3.25
CA LEU A 19 -17.84 -0.10 -2.48
C LEU A 19 -18.78 -0.19 -1.27
N THR A 20 -19.11 -1.44 -0.92
CA THR A 20 -19.84 -1.74 0.31
C THR A 20 -18.97 -1.49 1.54
N VAL A 21 -19.59 -1.28 2.70
CA VAL A 21 -18.86 -1.10 3.97
C VAL A 21 -17.95 -2.29 4.25
N PHE A 22 -18.44 -3.51 3.97
CA PHE A 22 -17.65 -4.73 4.13
C PHE A 22 -16.38 -4.72 3.24
N GLN A 23 -16.51 -4.32 1.98
CA GLN A 23 -15.39 -4.23 1.04
C GLN A 23 -14.37 -3.15 1.44
N ILE A 24 -14.82 -2.04 2.01
CA ILE A 24 -13.93 -0.98 2.52
C ILE A 24 -13.16 -1.50 3.75
N SER A 25 -13.83 -2.20 4.66
CA SER A 25 -13.19 -2.82 5.81
C SER A 25 -12.15 -3.85 5.39
N GLN A 26 -12.45 -4.68 4.38
CA GLN A 26 -11.48 -5.60 3.78
C GLN A 26 -10.30 -4.87 3.16
N LEU A 27 -10.54 -3.80 2.40
CA LEU A 27 -9.49 -3.00 1.78
C LEU A 27 -8.55 -2.40 2.83
N MET A 28 -9.10 -1.77 3.86
CA MET A 28 -8.32 -1.19 4.96
C MET A 28 -7.56 -2.26 5.72
N GLY A 29 -8.23 -3.33 6.15
CA GLY A 29 -7.64 -4.41 6.94
C GLY A 29 -6.53 -5.15 6.20
N LEU A 30 -6.75 -5.50 4.93
CA LEU A 30 -5.75 -6.18 4.10
C LEU A 30 -4.55 -5.28 3.80
N THR A 31 -4.76 -3.97 3.63
CA THR A 31 -3.65 -3.02 3.45
C THR A 31 -2.73 -3.02 4.67
N ILE A 32 -3.31 -2.97 5.88
CA ILE A 32 -2.56 -2.99 7.14
C ILE A 32 -1.85 -4.35 7.31
N LEU A 33 -2.51 -5.46 7.01
CA LEU A 33 -1.92 -6.79 7.05
C LEU A 33 -0.76 -6.94 6.06
N GLY A 34 -0.89 -6.38 4.85
CA GLY A 34 0.18 -6.31 3.86
C GLY A 34 1.37 -5.50 4.36
N GLY A 35 1.10 -4.37 5.01
CA GLY A 35 2.05 -3.58 5.79
C GLY A 35 2.86 -4.46 6.73
N LEU A 36 2.18 -5.10 7.68
CA LEU A 36 2.78 -5.93 8.71
C LEU A 36 3.59 -7.10 8.13
N ALA A 37 3.07 -7.76 7.09
CA ALA A 37 3.72 -8.91 6.47
C ALA A 37 5.00 -8.55 5.70
N LEU A 38 5.00 -7.42 4.98
CA LEU A 38 6.14 -6.99 4.15
C LEU A 38 7.14 -6.12 4.91
N GLN A 39 6.76 -5.53 6.05
CA GLN A 39 7.65 -4.69 6.84
C GLN A 39 8.87 -5.46 7.38
N TRP A 40 8.67 -6.67 7.91
CA TRP A 40 9.76 -7.52 8.41
C TRP A 40 10.77 -7.95 7.32
N PRO A 41 10.34 -8.53 6.17
CA PRO A 41 11.29 -8.96 5.14
C PRO A 41 12.02 -7.79 4.48
N ILE A 42 11.36 -6.65 4.25
CA ILE A 42 12.03 -5.47 3.66
C ILE A 42 13.00 -4.85 4.69
N GLY A 43 12.64 -4.85 5.98
CA GLY A 43 13.55 -4.49 7.07
C GLY A 43 14.80 -5.35 7.08
N HIS A 44 14.64 -6.68 7.04
CA HIS A 44 15.76 -7.62 6.99
C HIS A 44 16.62 -7.45 5.73
N LEU A 45 16.00 -7.20 4.57
CA LEU A 45 16.71 -6.85 3.33
C LEU A 45 17.53 -5.56 3.49
N SER A 46 17.03 -4.56 4.21
CA SER A 46 17.77 -3.33 4.51
C SER A 46 18.97 -3.54 5.42
N ASP A 47 19.00 -4.62 6.21
CA ASP A 47 20.14 -4.94 7.07
C ASP A 47 21.25 -5.67 6.28
N ILE A 48 20.88 -6.44 5.25
CA ILE A 48 21.83 -7.17 4.40
C ILE A 48 22.43 -6.25 3.32
N PHE A 49 21.63 -5.33 2.77
CA PHE A 49 22.04 -4.42 1.71
C PHE A 49 22.34 -3.01 2.22
N ASN A 50 23.06 -2.22 1.43
CA ASN A 50 23.23 -0.79 1.72
C ASN A 50 21.86 -0.10 1.81
N ARG A 51 21.51 0.44 3.00
CA ARG A 51 20.21 1.09 3.27
C ARG A 51 19.77 2.06 2.16
N ARG A 52 20.71 2.83 1.59
CA ARG A 52 20.42 3.81 0.52
C ARG A 52 19.85 3.15 -0.73
N LYS A 53 20.37 1.99 -1.14
CA LYS A 53 19.90 1.26 -2.32
C LYS A 53 18.50 0.69 -2.09
N VAL A 54 18.24 0.18 -0.88
CA VAL A 54 16.93 -0.36 -0.50
C VAL A 54 15.87 0.74 -0.50
N ILE A 55 16.16 1.91 0.09
CA ILE A 55 15.24 3.06 0.08
C ILE A 55 14.92 3.50 -1.35
N ILE A 56 15.93 3.59 -2.24
CA ILE A 56 15.70 3.95 -3.65
C ILE A 56 14.78 2.93 -4.34
N GLY A 57 15.00 1.64 -4.12
CA GLY A 57 14.14 0.59 -4.67
C GLY A 57 12.71 0.65 -4.15
N VAL A 58 12.53 0.89 -2.86
CA VAL A 58 11.23 1.08 -2.20
C VAL A 58 10.49 2.29 -2.75
N CYS A 59 11.18 3.43 -2.92
CA CYS A 59 10.61 4.62 -3.54
C CYS A 59 10.17 4.37 -4.99
N PHE A 60 11.00 3.66 -5.77
CA PHE A 60 10.67 3.31 -7.15
C PHE A 60 9.47 2.38 -7.23
N ALA A 61 9.38 1.38 -6.35
CA ALA A 61 8.22 0.50 -6.24
C ALA A 61 6.94 1.27 -5.88
N LEU A 62 7.02 2.21 -4.92
CA LEU A 62 5.90 3.08 -4.56
C LEU A 62 5.41 3.95 -5.71
N MET A 63 6.34 4.48 -6.52
CA MET A 63 5.99 5.25 -7.71
C MET A 63 5.17 4.41 -8.69
N LEU A 64 5.61 3.18 -8.99
CA LEU A 64 4.89 2.27 -9.89
C LEU A 64 3.52 1.87 -9.33
N LEU A 65 3.43 1.56 -8.04
CA LEU A 65 2.17 1.21 -7.38
C LEU A 65 1.18 2.36 -7.41
N THR A 66 1.64 3.58 -7.14
CA THR A 66 0.77 4.77 -7.16
C THR A 66 0.31 5.08 -8.58
N PHE A 67 1.19 4.91 -9.59
CA PHE A 67 0.83 5.06 -10.99
C PHE A 67 -0.19 4.02 -11.47
N SER A 68 -0.08 2.78 -10.98
CA SER A 68 -1.09 1.72 -11.20
C SER A 68 -2.43 2.08 -10.56
N LEU A 69 -2.42 2.58 -9.31
CA LEU A 69 -3.64 2.99 -8.61
C LEU A 69 -4.33 4.19 -9.26
N PHE A 70 -3.60 5.10 -9.90
CA PHE A 70 -4.19 6.20 -10.67
C PHE A 70 -5.07 5.70 -11.82
N GLN A 71 -4.76 4.55 -12.41
CA GLN A 71 -5.50 3.92 -13.51
C GLN A 71 -6.56 2.91 -13.02
N SER A 72 -6.84 2.89 -11.71
CA SER A 72 -7.69 1.86 -11.08
C SER A 72 -9.17 1.94 -11.40
N HIS A 73 -9.63 2.94 -12.16
CA HIS A 73 -11.04 3.12 -12.53
C HIS A 73 -11.67 1.89 -13.21
N HIS A 74 -10.87 1.07 -13.89
CA HIS A 74 -11.32 -0.16 -14.56
C HIS A 74 -10.92 -1.44 -13.82
N TYR A 75 -10.33 -1.34 -12.63
CA TYR A 75 -9.83 -2.52 -11.93
C TYR A 75 -10.97 -3.33 -11.31
N PRO A 76 -10.97 -4.66 -11.47
CA PRO A 76 -11.83 -5.50 -10.65
C PRO A 76 -11.40 -5.38 -9.19
N TYR A 77 -12.36 -5.50 -8.27
CA TYR A 77 -12.14 -5.30 -6.84
C TYR A 77 -10.95 -6.10 -6.26
N TRP A 78 -10.74 -7.34 -6.72
CA TRP A 78 -9.62 -8.17 -6.26
C TRP A 78 -8.26 -7.56 -6.61
N LEU A 79 -8.12 -6.93 -7.78
CA LEU A 79 -6.86 -6.35 -8.24
C LEU A 79 -6.57 -5.03 -7.53
N LEU A 80 -7.64 -4.29 -7.16
CA LEU A 80 -7.55 -3.17 -6.24
C LEU A 80 -7.03 -3.62 -4.87
N LEU A 81 -7.54 -4.71 -4.31
CA LEU A 81 -7.08 -5.26 -3.03
C LEU A 81 -5.61 -5.66 -3.08
N VAL A 82 -5.17 -6.37 -4.12
CA VAL A 82 -3.76 -6.77 -4.27
C VAL A 82 -2.85 -5.55 -4.34
N ASN A 83 -3.19 -4.52 -5.12
CA ASN A 83 -2.40 -3.29 -5.17
C ASN A 83 -2.34 -2.61 -3.80
N MET A 84 -3.45 -2.57 -3.06
CA MET A 84 -3.51 -1.95 -1.74
C MET A 84 -2.69 -2.72 -0.69
N ILE A 85 -2.68 -4.06 -0.72
CA ILE A 85 -1.83 -4.90 0.13
C ILE A 85 -0.35 -4.58 -0.10
N VAL A 86 0.08 -4.54 -1.37
CA VAL A 86 1.48 -4.26 -1.72
C VAL A 86 1.84 -2.81 -1.37
N PHE A 87 0.93 -1.86 -1.63
CA PHE A 87 1.10 -0.46 -1.24
C PHE A 87 1.30 -0.33 0.28
N GLY A 88 0.47 -1.00 1.09
CA GLY A 88 0.63 -1.04 2.54
C GLY A 88 2.00 -1.56 2.94
N GLY A 89 2.42 -2.69 2.36
CA GLY A 89 3.74 -3.29 2.60
C GLY A 89 4.90 -2.34 2.39
N VAL A 90 4.94 -1.70 1.23
CA VAL A 90 6.05 -0.81 0.82
C VAL A 90 5.98 0.55 1.51
N SER A 91 4.76 1.09 1.73
CA SER A 91 4.58 2.38 2.41
C SER A 91 4.89 2.30 3.90
N PHE A 92 4.60 1.19 4.57
CA PHE A 92 4.84 1.03 6.00
C PHE A 92 6.34 0.88 6.29
N THR A 93 7.16 0.44 5.32
CA THR A 93 8.61 0.30 5.52
C THR A 93 9.38 1.62 5.45
N LEU A 94 8.82 2.65 4.80
CA LEU A 94 9.45 3.98 4.77
C LEU A 94 9.27 4.75 6.08
N TYR A 95 8.44 4.24 6.98
CA TYR A 95 8.17 4.81 8.29
C TYR A 95 8.89 4.00 9.38
N PRO A 96 9.64 4.62 10.29
CA PRO A 96 9.81 4.09 11.64
C PRO A 96 8.57 4.38 12.48
#